data_AF-A0A2V7YDN1-F1
#
_entry.id   AF-A0A2V7YDN1-F1
#
_cell.length_a   1.000
_cell.length_b   1.000
_cell.length_c   1.000
_cell.angle_alpha   90.00
_cell.angle_beta   90.00
_cell.angle_gamma   90.00
#
_symmetry.space_group_name_H-M   'P 1'
#
loop_
_entity.id
_entity.type
_entity.pdbx_description
1 polymer ?
#
loop_
_entity_poly.entity_id
_entity_poly.type
_entity_poly.pdbx_seq_one_letter_code
_entity_poly.pdbx_strand_id
1 'polypeptide(L)' 'MLSAARKKEFSKLDELADEWGLTVGEFIERYALDDAVPGICMNPGCLYTAEVEPDQGQGWCEVCCTTTVRSGIVLARLI' A
#
# COMPACT_ATOMS: atom_id res chain seq x y z
N MET A 1 32.25 -17.06 7.01
CA MET A 1 30.96 -17.67 7.41
C MET A 1 29.83 -16.90 6.73
N LEU A 2 29.59 -17.15 5.44
CA LEU A 2 28.51 -16.49 4.71
C LEU A 2 27.18 -17.22 4.95
N SER A 3 26.22 -16.53 5.53
CA SER A 3 24.98 -16.14 4.84
C SER A 3 24.04 -15.52 5.87
N ALA A 4 24.02 -14.19 5.94
CA ALA A 4 22.91 -13.48 6.57
C ALA A 4 21.76 -13.52 5.56
N ALA A 5 20.84 -14.47 5.74
CA ALA A 5 19.56 -14.43 5.04
C ALA A 5 18.90 -13.09 5.37
N ARG A 6 18.89 -12.16 4.41
CA ARG A 6 18.08 -10.95 4.49
C ARG A 6 16.64 -11.42 4.70
N LYS A 7 16.04 -11.14 5.86
CA LYS A 7 14.57 -11.16 5.97
C LYS A 7 14.05 -10.23 4.89
N LYS A 8 13.15 -10.72 4.04
CA LYS A 8 12.43 -9.87 3.10
C LYS A 8 11.51 -8.99 3.94
N GLU A 9 11.93 -7.76 4.19
CA GLU A 9 11.03 -6.74 4.71
C GLU A 9 10.02 -6.46 3.60
N PHE A 10 8.76 -6.83 3.84
CA PHE A 10 7.67 -6.56 2.91
C PHE A 10 7.42 -5.05 2.89
N SER A 11 7.24 -4.49 1.70
CA SER A 11 6.89 -3.08 1.57
C SER A 11 5.42 -2.88 1.92
N LYS A 12 5.02 -1.63 2.19
CA LYS A 12 3.61 -1.26 2.34
C LYS A 12 2.74 -1.65 1.12
N LEU A 13 3.33 -1.69 -0.07
CA LEU A 13 2.63 -2.14 -1.28
C LEU A 13 2.41 -3.66 -1.27
N ASP A 14 3.38 -4.43 -0.78
CA ASP A 14 3.20 -5.88 -0.61
C ASP A 14 2.13 -6.17 0.45
N GLU A 15 2.16 -5.48 1.60
CA GLU A 15 1.14 -5.61 2.66
C GLU A 15 -0.27 -5.28 2.14
N LEU A 16 -0.39 -4.18 1.39
CA LEU A 16 -1.66 -3.75 0.81
C LEU A 16 -2.19 -4.74 -0.23
N ALA A 17 -1.33 -5.26 -1.10
CA ALA A 17 -1.75 -6.25 -2.09
C ALA A 17 -2.21 -7.56 -1.41
N ASP A 18 -1.47 -8.03 -0.39
CA ASP A 18 -1.78 -9.24 0.37
C ASP A 18 -3.10 -9.13 1.15
N GLU A 19 -3.36 -7.98 1.79
CA GLU A 19 -4.65 -7.71 2.48
C GLU A 19 -5.85 -7.82 1.53
N TRP A 20 -5.64 -7.51 0.25
CA TRP A 20 -6.66 -7.60 -0.81
C TRP A 20 -6.62 -8.94 -1.57
N GLY A 21 -5.77 -9.88 -1.16
CA GLY A 21 -5.65 -11.20 -1.75
C GLY A 21 -5.04 -11.21 -3.16
N LEU A 22 -4.19 -10.23 -3.46
CA LEU A 22 -3.57 -10.04 -4.78
C LEU A 22 -2.04 -10.07 -4.65
N THR A 23 -1.37 -10.49 -5.72
CA THR A 23 0.04 -10.11 -5.92
C THR A 23 0.13 -8.63 -6.31
N VAL A 24 1.30 -8.01 -6.13
CA VAL A 24 1.52 -6.61 -6.55
C VAL A 24 1.24 -6.40 -8.04
N GLY A 25 1.55 -7.39 -8.90
CA GLY A 25 1.25 -7.32 -10.33
C GLY A 25 -0.25 -7.28 -10.60
N GLU A 26 -1.01 -8.20 -10.02
CA GLU A 26 -2.47 -8.24 -10.15
C GLU A 26 -3.14 -7.00 -9.56
N PHE A 27 -2.60 -6.47 -8.44
CA PHE A 27 -3.06 -5.21 -7.86
C PHE A 27 -2.94 -4.05 -8.85
N ILE A 28 -1.78 -3.90 -9.50
CA ILE A 28 -1.55 -2.85 -10.49
C ILE A 28 -2.46 -3.03 -11.70
N GLU A 29 -2.53 -4.25 -12.26
CA GLU A 29 -3.38 -4.54 -13.42
C GLU A 29 -4.85 -4.22 -13.15
N ARG A 30 -5.31 -4.47 -11.92
CA ARG A 30 -6.69 -4.21 -11.50
C ARG A 30 -6.98 -2.72 -11.30
N TYR A 31 -6.08 -1.98 -10.65
CA TYR A 31 -6.38 -0.65 -10.12
C TYR A 31 -5.69 0.52 -10.83
N ALA A 32 -4.73 0.28 -11.73
CA ALA A 32 -3.98 1.38 -12.37
C ALA A 32 -4.82 2.36 -13.19
N LEU A 33 -6.04 1.98 -13.58
CA LEU A 33 -6.97 2.78 -14.39
C LEU A 33 -8.32 3.00 -13.70
N ASP A 34 -8.43 2.63 -12.42
CA ASP A 34 -9.67 2.77 -11.65
C ASP A 34 -9.78 4.18 -11.05
N ASP A 35 -11.00 4.60 -10.70
CA ASP A 35 -11.26 5.91 -10.09
C ASP A 35 -11.13 5.91 -8.56
N ALA A 36 -11.28 4.76 -7.93
CA ALA A 36 -10.98 4.51 -6.53
C ALA A 36 -10.09 3.29 -6.41
N VAL A 37 -9.03 3.40 -5.61
CA VAL A 37 -8.03 2.35 -5.44
C VAL A 37 -7.75 2.10 -3.97
N PRO A 38 -7.30 0.90 -3.59
CA PRO A 38 -6.88 0.67 -2.22
C PRO A 38 -5.67 1.54 -1.85
N GLY A 39 -5.72 2.11 -0.66
CA GLY A 39 -4.60 2.78 0.00
C GLY A 39 -4.32 2.17 1.38
N ILE A 40 -3.14 2.45 1.91
CA ILE A 40 -2.67 1.93 3.21
C ILE A 40 -2.03 3.03 4.06
N CYS A 41 -2.24 2.96 5.37
CA CYS A 41 -1.57 3.81 6.35
C CYS A 41 -0.04 3.60 6.33
N MET A 42 0.72 4.70 6.26
CA MET A 42 2.18 4.66 6.25
C MET A 42 2.82 4.67 7.66
N ASN A 43 2.04 4.73 8.74
CA ASN A 43 2.60 4.68 10.09
C ASN A 43 3.16 3.27 10.41
N PRO A 44 4.29 3.17 11.13
CA PRO A 44 4.87 1.89 11.50
C PRO A 44 3.87 0.98 12.24
N GLY A 45 3.68 -0.24 11.74
CA GLY A 45 2.82 -1.25 12.37
C GLY A 45 1.30 -1.08 12.16
N CYS A 46 0.84 -0.03 11.46
CA CYS A 46 -0.57 0.12 11.12
C CYS A 46 -0.87 -0.48 9.74
N LEU A 47 -1.88 -1.35 9.67
CA LEU A 47 -2.33 -1.99 8.42
C LEU A 47 -3.71 -1.49 7.96
N TYR A 48 -4.16 -0.34 8.49
CA TYR A 48 -5.44 0.24 8.06
C TYR A 48 -5.42 0.52 6.56
N THR A 49 -6.45 0.03 5.87
CA THR A 49 -6.69 0.26 4.44
C THR A 49 -8.02 0.98 4.23
N ALA A 50 -8.10 1.72 3.13
CA ALA A 50 -9.31 2.41 2.69
C ALA A 50 -9.27 2.58 1.17
N GLU A 51 -10.43 2.70 0.53
CA GLU A 51 -10.50 3.17 -0.86
C GLU A 51 -10.23 4.68 -0.90
N VAL A 52 -9.36 5.10 -1.83
CA VAL A 52 -8.90 6.48 -2.01
C VAL A 52 -8.69 6.78 -3.49
N GLU A 53 -8.56 8.05 -3.84
CA GLU A 53 -8.16 8.47 -5.19
C GLU A 53 -6.79 7.89 -5.59
N PRO A 54 -6.54 7.60 -6.88
CA PRO A 54 -5.29 7.01 -7.35
C PRO A 54 -4.03 7.81 -7.03
N ASP A 55 -4.13 9.14 -6.97
CA ASP A 55 -3.02 10.07 -6.67
C ASP A 55 -2.92 10.42 -5.16
N GLN A 56 -3.72 9.75 -4.30
CA GLN A 56 -3.77 10.07 -2.89
C GLN A 56 -2.42 9.84 -2.19
N GLY A 57 -1.82 10.93 -1.70
CA GLY A 57 -0.56 10.93 -0.95
C GLY A 57 -0.70 11.18 0.56
N GLN A 58 -1.85 11.67 1.03
CA GLN A 58 -2.07 12.14 2.41
C GLN A 58 -3.51 11.89 2.90
N GLY A 59 -4.04 10.68 2.69
CA GLY A 59 -5.37 10.29 3.16
C GLY A 59 -5.45 10.09 4.68
N TRP A 60 -6.67 10.18 5.24
CA TRP A 60 -6.91 10.01 6.68
C TRP A 60 -6.90 8.53 7.10
N CYS A 61 -6.22 8.22 8.21
CA CYS A 61 -6.25 6.91 8.84
C CYS A 61 -7.13 6.94 10.10
N GLU A 62 -8.20 6.15 10.13
CA GLU A 62 -9.14 6.09 11.27
C GLU A 62 -8.57 5.41 12.51
N VAL A 63 -7.48 4.66 12.37
CA VAL A 63 -6.81 3.98 13.50
C VAL A 63 -5.78 4.87 14.17
N CYS A 64 -4.96 5.56 13.37
CA CYS A 64 -3.88 6.41 13.89
C CYS A 64 -4.31 7.87 14.12
N CYS A 65 -5.44 8.28 13.55
CA CYS A 65 -5.89 9.67 13.52
C CYS A 65 -4.85 10.62 12.90
N THR A 66 -4.26 10.21 11.77
CA THR A 66 -3.25 10.97 11.02
C THR A 66 -3.50 10.93 9.51
N THR A 67 -3.03 11.93 8.77
CA THR A 67 -3.12 12.02 7.30
C THR A 67 -1.96 11.30 6.60
N THR A 68 -1.88 9.98 6.75
CA THR A 68 -0.74 9.16 6.28
C THR A 68 -1.12 8.01 5.36
N VAL A 69 -2.40 7.88 4.97
CA VAL A 69 -2.81 6.87 3.99
C VAL A 69 -2.31 7.28 2.60
N ARG A 70 -1.70 6.33 1.88
CA ARG A 70 -1.28 6.50 0.48
C ARG A 70 -1.89 5.44 -0.40
N SER A 71 -2.29 5.82 -1.60
CA SER A 71 -2.79 4.86 -2.59
C SER A 71 -1.72 3.85 -2.99
N GLY A 72 -2.13 2.63 -3.36
CA GLY A 72 -1.22 1.63 -3.90
C GLY A 72 -0.53 2.07 -5.19
N ILE A 73 -1.17 2.92 -6.00
CA ILE A 73 -0.62 3.44 -7.27
C ILE A 73 0.52 4.44 -7.03
N VAL A 74 0.38 5.32 -6.02
CA VAL A 74 1.49 6.19 -5.56
C VAL A 74 2.64 5.35 -5.00
N LEU A 75 2.35 4.30 -4.22
CA LEU A 75 3.38 3.40 -3.70
C LEU A 75 4.11 2.62 -4.80
N ALA A 76 3.40 2.26 -5.87
CA ALA A 76 3.95 1.65 -7.08
C ALA A 76 4.73 2.63 -7.96
N ARG A 77 4.69 3.94 -7.67
CA ARG A 77 5.36 5.02 -8.41
C ARG A 77 4.93 5.12 -9.88
N LEU A 78 3.64 4.91 -10.13
CA LEU A 78 3.05 5.05 -11.46
C LEU A 78 2.46 6.47 -11.69
N ILE A 79 2.32 7.25 -10.63
CA ILE A 79 1.89 8.66 -10.61
C ILE A 79 2.64 9.44 -9.52
#